data_AF-A0A7S1L7M3-F1
#
_entry.id   AF-A0A7S1L7M3-F1
#
_cell.length_a   1.000
_cell.length_b   1.000
_cell.length_c   1.000
_cell.angle_alpha   90.00
_cell.angle_beta   90.00
_cell.angle_gamma   90.00
#
_symmetry.space_group_name_H-M   'P 1'
#
loop_
_entity.id
_entity.type
_entity.pdbx_description
1 polymer ?
#
loop_
_entity_poly.entity_id
_entity_poly.type
_entity_poly.pdbx_seq_one_letter_code
_entity_poly.pdbx_strand_id
1 'polypeptide(L)'
;SRLAAGRARARGRGGRSAIAACCGGGAMMNAFLGPAQALAVVPFCTDGDVVAWLGTQRAVQMALTVDPVWRVMLVVHFRRPLELLGGLSKPPESPEAVAAAVPQDAPKQVYALLRKTSAQPFVLEPRARLLLEIHEIREWDRHQRQFTLQRQAECLARALGRVEAAEQLCHVMAPEVLELISLQVMMGSGKASRLQEVRLRKELSGVRWSPNVNEELRQLMEKRSQRRRMWWQRQHDYLLQDLERRSDIRALEVS
;
A
#
# COMPACT_ATOMS: atom_id res chain seq x y z
N SER A 1 -43.71 36.33 -23.69
CA SER A 1 -43.73 36.49 -25.15
C SER A 1 -42.31 36.47 -25.70
N ARG A 2 -42.00 35.47 -26.56
CA ARG A 2 -40.80 35.32 -27.43
C ARG A 2 -39.44 35.11 -26.71
N LEU A 3 -38.49 34.27 -27.11
CA LEU A 3 -38.25 33.23 -28.14
C LEU A 3 -36.95 32.53 -27.65
N ALA A 4 -36.95 31.24 -27.35
CA ALA A 4 -36.35 30.15 -28.14
C ALA A 4 -34.97 30.43 -28.81
N ALA A 5 -33.91 29.79 -28.31
CA ALA A 5 -32.79 29.18 -29.07
C ALA A 5 -31.87 28.50 -28.02
N GLY A 6 -31.69 27.17 -27.94
CA GLY A 6 -31.61 26.19 -29.01
C GLY A 6 -30.15 26.06 -29.45
N ARG A 7 -29.31 25.34 -28.69
CA ARG A 7 -28.03 24.80 -29.17
C ARG A 7 -27.65 23.54 -28.39
N ALA A 8 -28.12 22.41 -28.91
CA ALA A 8 -27.58 21.09 -28.67
C ALA A 8 -26.14 21.02 -29.22
N ARG A 9 -25.18 20.58 -28.40
CA ARG A 9 -23.84 20.20 -28.86
C ARG A 9 -23.57 18.73 -28.54
N ALA A 10 -23.60 17.96 -29.63
CA ALA A 10 -22.80 16.79 -29.97
C ALA A 10 -22.26 15.93 -28.81
N ARG A 11 -22.97 14.83 -28.55
CA ARG A 11 -22.39 13.61 -27.96
C ARG A 11 -21.34 13.06 -28.94
N GLY A 12 -20.07 13.26 -28.62
CA GLY A 12 -18.97 12.54 -29.25
C GLY A 12 -19.00 11.07 -28.84
N ARG A 13 -19.61 10.22 -29.66
CA ARG A 13 -19.37 8.77 -29.66
C ARG A 13 -17.99 8.54 -30.28
N GLY A 14 -16.95 8.63 -29.46
CA GLY A 14 -15.60 8.22 -29.80
C GLY A 14 -15.39 6.74 -29.46
N GLY A 15 -15.24 5.91 -30.49
CA GLY A 15 -14.43 4.68 -30.45
C GLY A 15 -14.85 3.60 -29.46
N ARG A 16 -15.98 2.92 -29.71
CA ARG A 16 -16.07 1.50 -29.33
C ARG A 16 -15.11 0.75 -30.24
N SER A 17 -13.91 0.45 -29.74
CA SER A 17 -13.04 -0.53 -30.35
C SER A 17 -13.76 -1.87 -30.33
N ALA A 18 -14.32 -2.24 -31.47
CA ALA A 18 -14.78 -3.58 -31.74
C ALA A 18 -13.54 -4.46 -31.89
N ILE A 19 -13.03 -4.96 -30.77
CA ILE A 19 -12.22 -6.17 -30.79
C ILE A 19 -13.23 -7.28 -31.09
N ALA A 20 -13.36 -7.56 -32.39
CA ALA A 20 -14.08 -8.70 -32.90
C ALA A 20 -13.53 -9.95 -32.23
N ALA A 21 -14.40 -10.60 -31.44
CA ALA A 21 -14.18 -11.90 -30.86
C ALA A 21 -14.12 -12.95 -31.98
N CYS A 22 -12.92 -13.17 -32.51
CA CYS A 22 -12.60 -14.32 -33.34
C CYS A 22 -11.70 -15.27 -32.52
N CYS A 23 -12.29 -15.97 -31.55
CA CYS A 23 -11.68 -17.12 -30.88
C CYS A 23 -12.72 -18.24 -30.67
N GLY A 24 -13.41 -18.63 -31.74
CA GLY A 24 -14.08 -19.93 -31.80
C GLY A 24 -13.01 -20.99 -32.11
N GLY A 25 -12.56 -21.74 -31.10
CA GLY A 25 -11.59 -22.82 -31.31
C GLY A 25 -10.68 -23.20 -30.13
N GLY A 26 -10.86 -22.63 -28.92
CA GLY A 26 -10.00 -22.92 -27.75
C GLY A 26 -10.70 -23.65 -26.59
N ALA A 27 -11.84 -24.31 -26.83
CA ALA A 27 -12.73 -24.77 -25.75
C ALA A 27 -12.37 -26.11 -25.09
N MET A 28 -11.23 -26.76 -25.42
CA MET A 28 -10.89 -28.10 -24.89
C MET A 28 -9.64 -28.22 -24.01
N MET A 29 -8.96 -27.13 -23.63
CA MET A 29 -7.79 -27.22 -22.72
C MET A 29 -8.04 -26.84 -21.25
N ASN A 30 -9.20 -26.30 -20.88
CA ASN A 30 -9.43 -25.84 -19.50
C ASN A 30 -10.28 -26.78 -18.62
N ALA A 31 -10.60 -27.98 -19.09
CA ALA A 31 -11.33 -28.99 -18.31
C ALA A 31 -10.49 -29.63 -17.18
N PHE A 32 -9.21 -29.27 -17.03
CA PHE A 32 -8.24 -29.96 -16.16
C PHE A 32 -7.92 -29.27 -14.83
N LEU A 33 -8.48 -28.09 -14.53
CA LEU A 33 -8.26 -27.45 -13.23
C LEU A 33 -9.20 -28.02 -12.17
N GLY A 34 -8.85 -29.20 -11.64
CA GLY A 34 -9.38 -29.67 -10.37
C GLY A 34 -8.73 -28.93 -9.18
N PRO A 35 -9.23 -29.13 -7.95
CA PRO A 35 -8.67 -28.50 -6.75
C PRO A 35 -7.18 -28.75 -6.53
N ALA A 36 -6.69 -29.95 -6.88
CA ALA A 36 -5.27 -30.31 -6.75
C ALA A 36 -4.38 -29.51 -7.71
N GLN A 37 -4.81 -29.34 -8.97
CA GLN A 37 -4.11 -28.53 -9.96
C GLN A 37 -4.16 -27.05 -9.59
N ALA A 38 -5.30 -26.57 -9.08
CA ALA A 38 -5.40 -25.21 -8.57
C ALA A 38 -4.39 -24.95 -7.43
N LEU A 39 -4.29 -25.87 -6.46
CA LEU A 39 -3.30 -25.79 -5.38
C LEU A 39 -1.86 -25.72 -5.88
N ALA A 40 -1.52 -26.46 -6.95
CA ALA A 40 -0.18 -26.46 -7.51
C ALA A 40 0.18 -25.14 -8.22
N VAL A 41 -0.79 -24.46 -8.85
CA VAL A 41 -0.53 -23.28 -9.68
C VAL A 41 -0.70 -21.97 -8.93
N VAL A 42 -1.64 -21.90 -7.99
CA VAL A 42 -2.01 -20.67 -7.27
C VAL A 42 -0.85 -19.95 -6.56
N PRO A 43 0.19 -20.61 -6.00
CA PRO A 43 1.37 -19.92 -5.47
C PRO A 43 2.12 -19.03 -6.46
N PHE A 44 1.96 -19.28 -7.76
CA PHE A 44 2.63 -18.52 -8.83
C PHE A 44 1.75 -17.40 -9.40
N CYS A 45 0.49 -17.31 -8.97
CA CYS A 45 -0.44 -16.32 -9.46
C CYS A 45 -0.29 -15.00 -8.71
N THR A 46 -0.30 -13.88 -9.43
CA THR A 46 -0.50 -12.57 -8.80
C THR A 46 -1.95 -12.40 -8.36
N ASP A 47 -2.22 -11.38 -7.54
CA ASP A 47 -3.60 -11.02 -7.20
C ASP A 47 -4.46 -10.68 -8.44
N GLY A 48 -3.85 -10.06 -9.45
CA GLY A 48 -4.51 -9.77 -10.72
C GLY A 48 -4.90 -11.06 -11.47
N ASP A 49 -4.03 -12.07 -11.47
CA ASP A 49 -4.30 -13.36 -12.11
C ASP A 49 -5.46 -14.07 -11.43
N VAL A 50 -5.51 -14.07 -10.09
CA VAL A 50 -6.59 -14.72 -9.34
C VAL A 50 -7.94 -14.05 -9.63
N VAL A 51 -7.98 -12.72 -9.70
CA VAL A 51 -9.20 -11.99 -10.08
C VAL A 51 -9.62 -12.32 -11.51
N ALA A 52 -8.67 -12.37 -12.45
CA ALA A 52 -8.96 -12.75 -13.82
C ALA A 52 -9.52 -14.18 -13.90
N TRP A 53 -8.90 -15.13 -13.20
CA TRP A 53 -9.31 -16.53 -13.21
C TRP A 53 -10.72 -16.75 -12.67
N LEU A 54 -11.08 -16.06 -11.58
CA LEU A 54 -12.44 -16.10 -11.03
C LEU A 54 -13.52 -15.64 -12.02
N GLY A 55 -13.17 -14.85 -13.04
CA GLY A 55 -14.10 -14.35 -14.06
C GLY A 55 -14.15 -15.14 -15.36
N THR A 56 -13.30 -16.17 -15.54
CA THR A 56 -13.16 -16.85 -16.84
C THR A 56 -14.12 -18.03 -17.04
N GLN A 57 -14.13 -19.00 -16.12
CA GLN A 57 -14.90 -20.24 -16.27
C GLN A 57 -15.41 -20.77 -14.93
N ARG A 58 -16.63 -21.34 -14.93
CA ARG A 58 -17.26 -21.88 -13.73
C ARG A 58 -16.46 -23.00 -13.07
N ALA A 59 -15.83 -23.87 -13.85
CA ALA A 59 -15.01 -24.97 -13.33
C ALA A 59 -13.79 -24.45 -12.53
N VAL A 60 -13.08 -23.47 -13.10
CA VAL A 60 -11.96 -22.78 -12.43
C VAL A 60 -12.45 -22.06 -11.18
N GLN A 61 -13.59 -21.38 -11.26
CA GLN A 61 -14.20 -20.73 -10.10
C GLN A 61 -14.49 -21.74 -8.97
N MET A 62 -15.03 -22.92 -9.29
CA MET A 62 -15.28 -23.97 -8.30
C MET A 62 -13.98 -24.51 -7.70
N ALA A 63 -12.96 -24.77 -8.51
CA ALA A 63 -11.65 -25.21 -8.01
C ALA A 63 -11.02 -24.15 -7.08
N LEU A 64 -11.16 -22.87 -7.42
CA LEU A 64 -10.73 -21.74 -6.60
C LEU A 64 -11.66 -21.44 -5.43
N THR A 65 -12.77 -22.13 -5.22
CA THR A 65 -13.61 -21.91 -4.01
C THR A 65 -13.18 -22.75 -2.81
N VAL A 66 -12.25 -23.69 -3.01
CA VAL A 66 -11.80 -24.63 -1.97
C VAL A 66 -10.88 -23.92 -0.97
N ASP A 67 -11.20 -24.03 0.31
CA ASP A 67 -10.47 -23.37 1.42
C ASP A 67 -8.94 -23.55 1.42
N PRO A 68 -8.41 -24.78 1.24
CA PRO A 68 -6.97 -25.01 1.07
C PRO A 68 -6.29 -24.07 0.09
N VAL A 69 -6.93 -23.75 -1.05
CA VAL A 69 -6.37 -22.85 -2.06
C VAL A 69 -6.15 -21.47 -1.47
N TRP A 70 -7.15 -20.93 -0.79
CA TRP A 70 -7.07 -19.61 -0.17
C TRP A 70 -6.11 -19.55 1.01
N ARG A 71 -5.97 -20.63 1.77
CA ARG A 71 -4.95 -20.70 2.85
C ARG A 71 -3.54 -20.64 2.27
N VAL A 72 -3.28 -21.38 1.18
CA VAL A 72 -2.01 -21.29 0.46
C VAL A 72 -1.79 -19.86 -0.05
N MET A 73 -2.81 -19.24 -0.65
CA MET A 73 -2.73 -17.84 -1.08
C MET A 73 -2.42 -16.86 0.05
N LEU A 74 -3.05 -17.04 1.22
CA LEU A 74 -2.77 -16.22 2.39
C LEU A 74 -1.29 -16.32 2.78
N VAL A 75 -0.75 -17.54 2.85
CA VAL A 75 0.67 -17.76 3.18
C VAL A 75 1.59 -17.13 2.13
N VAL A 76 1.31 -17.32 0.84
CA VAL A 76 2.20 -16.83 -0.23
C VAL A 76 2.14 -15.31 -0.36
N HIS A 77 0.95 -14.71 -0.40
CA HIS A 77 0.78 -13.27 -0.67
C HIS A 77 0.91 -12.41 0.59
N PHE A 78 0.55 -12.95 1.75
CA PHE A 78 0.54 -12.23 3.03
C PHE A 78 1.45 -12.87 4.07
N ARG A 79 2.57 -13.46 3.61
CA ARG A 79 3.59 -14.05 4.49
C ARG A 79 4.05 -13.10 5.59
N ARG A 80 4.42 -11.86 5.22
CA ARG A 80 4.93 -10.87 6.17
C ARG A 80 3.92 -10.49 7.25
N PRO A 81 2.64 -10.17 6.92
CA PRO A 81 1.60 -9.98 7.94
C PRO A 81 1.44 -11.18 8.88
N LEU A 82 1.48 -12.41 8.33
CA LEU A 82 1.37 -13.64 9.12
C LEU A 82 2.59 -13.85 10.04
N GLU A 83 3.81 -13.60 9.56
CA GLU A 83 5.04 -13.63 10.36
C GLU A 83 4.98 -12.61 11.51
N LEU A 84 4.54 -11.38 11.22
CA LEU A 84 4.39 -10.34 12.22
C LEU A 84 3.39 -10.75 13.30
N LEU A 85 2.22 -11.27 12.91
CA LEU A 85 1.21 -11.73 13.85
C LEU A 85 1.66 -12.96 14.65
N GLY A 86 2.29 -13.93 13.98
CA GLY A 86 2.82 -15.15 14.60
C GLY A 86 3.93 -14.85 15.62
N GLY A 87 4.73 -13.80 15.39
CA GLY A 87 5.74 -13.32 16.33
C GLY A 87 5.18 -12.66 17.59
N LEU A 88 3.91 -12.23 17.59
CA LEU A 88 3.24 -11.70 18.78
C LEU A 88 2.66 -12.80 19.68
N SER A 89 2.48 -14.01 19.15
CA SER A 89 2.03 -15.18 19.91
C SER A 89 3.12 -15.73 20.82
N LYS A 90 2.71 -16.38 21.93
CA LYS A 90 3.60 -17.13 22.83
C LYS A 90 3.06 -18.56 22.97
N PRO A 91 3.73 -19.57 22.40
CA PRO A 91 4.97 -19.51 21.60
C PRO A 91 4.78 -18.85 20.22
N PRO A 92 5.87 -18.40 19.55
CA PRO A 92 5.80 -17.90 18.19
C PRO A 92 5.27 -18.96 17.22
N GLU A 93 4.35 -18.57 16.34
CA GLU A 93 3.72 -19.46 15.36
C GLU A 93 4.30 -19.25 13.96
N SER A 94 4.34 -20.31 13.15
CA SER A 94 4.70 -20.18 11.73
C SER A 94 3.57 -19.53 10.92
N PRO A 95 3.86 -18.89 9.79
CA PRO A 95 2.83 -18.32 8.91
C PRO A 95 1.76 -19.32 8.48
N GLU A 96 2.16 -20.57 8.25
CA GLU A 96 1.29 -21.68 7.91
C GLU A 96 0.35 -22.04 9.06
N ALA A 97 0.84 -22.04 10.30
CA ALA A 97 0.04 -22.29 11.49
C ALA A 97 -1.00 -21.17 11.71
N VAL A 98 -0.58 -19.91 11.55
CA VAL A 98 -1.50 -18.75 11.63
C VAL A 98 -2.57 -18.82 10.54
N ALA A 99 -2.20 -19.16 9.30
CA ALA A 99 -3.14 -19.31 8.19
C ALA A 99 -4.08 -20.52 8.37
N ALA A 100 -3.59 -21.61 8.96
CA ALA A 100 -4.40 -22.78 9.28
C ALA A 100 -5.41 -22.50 10.39
N ALA A 101 -5.11 -21.57 11.31
CA ALA A 101 -6.01 -21.14 12.38
C ALA A 101 -7.20 -20.30 11.88
N VAL A 102 -7.20 -19.86 10.61
CA VAL A 102 -8.34 -19.16 10.02
C VAL A 102 -9.54 -20.11 9.98
N PRO A 103 -10.73 -19.70 10.49
CA PRO A 103 -11.93 -20.52 10.50
C PRO A 103 -12.26 -21.09 9.12
N GLN A 104 -12.91 -22.25 9.07
CA GLN A 104 -13.42 -22.81 7.81
C GLN A 104 -14.38 -21.82 7.13
N ASP A 105 -14.41 -21.81 5.81
CA ASP A 105 -15.21 -20.95 4.93
C ASP A 105 -14.88 -19.44 5.00
N ALA A 106 -13.93 -19.04 5.85
CA ALA A 106 -13.43 -17.68 6.00
C ALA A 106 -12.16 -17.33 5.18
N PRO A 107 -11.26 -18.23 4.74
CA PRO A 107 -9.97 -17.84 4.15
C PRO A 107 -10.09 -16.92 2.93
N LYS A 108 -11.07 -17.17 2.07
CA LYS A 108 -11.38 -16.32 0.91
C LYS A 108 -11.80 -14.90 1.33
N GLN A 109 -12.62 -14.79 2.37
CA GLN A 109 -13.11 -13.51 2.88
C GLN A 109 -11.98 -12.72 3.52
N VAL A 110 -11.13 -13.39 4.30
CA VAL A 110 -9.93 -12.82 4.90
C VAL A 110 -8.97 -12.35 3.82
N TYR A 111 -8.71 -13.16 2.79
CA TYR A 111 -7.86 -12.77 1.66
C TYR A 111 -8.39 -11.49 0.97
N ALA A 112 -9.70 -11.44 0.69
CA ALA A 112 -10.33 -10.28 0.09
C ALA A 112 -10.27 -9.03 0.99
N LEU A 113 -10.39 -9.21 2.31
CA LEU A 113 -10.24 -8.14 3.31
C LEU A 113 -8.81 -7.59 3.28
N LEU A 114 -7.80 -8.45 3.37
CA LEU A 114 -6.39 -8.03 3.38
C LEU A 114 -5.99 -7.31 2.10
N ARG A 115 -6.50 -7.77 0.96
CA ARG A 115 -6.31 -7.06 -0.31
C ARG A 115 -6.89 -5.64 -0.27
N LYS A 116 -8.10 -5.47 0.27
CA LYS A 116 -8.71 -4.13 0.41
C LYS A 116 -7.89 -3.26 1.38
N THR A 117 -7.34 -3.86 2.43
CA THR A 117 -6.45 -3.18 3.38
C THR A 117 -5.12 -2.76 2.75
N SER A 118 -4.65 -3.45 1.70
CA SER A 118 -3.50 -3.02 0.88
C SER A 118 -3.74 -1.72 0.10
N ALA A 119 -5.00 -1.27 -0.05
CA ALA A 119 -5.28 0.03 -0.63
C ALA A 119 -4.70 1.12 0.28
N GLN A 120 -3.70 1.85 -0.23
CA GLN A 120 -2.90 2.78 0.54
C GLN A 120 -3.74 3.96 1.03
N PRO A 121 -3.93 4.16 2.36
CA PRO A 121 -4.66 5.33 2.86
C PRO A 121 -3.85 6.62 2.69
N PHE A 122 -2.52 6.51 2.61
CA PHE A 122 -1.61 7.62 2.37
C PHE A 122 -1.18 7.60 0.91
N VAL A 123 -1.94 8.25 0.02
CA VAL A 123 -1.53 8.39 -1.38
C VAL A 123 -0.76 9.68 -1.55
N LEU A 124 0.48 9.58 -1.99
CA LEU A 124 1.32 10.73 -2.31
C LEU A 124 0.99 11.20 -3.74
N GLU A 125 0.35 12.36 -3.87
CA GLU A 125 0.10 12.93 -5.20
C GLU A 125 1.42 13.21 -5.93
N PRO A 126 1.51 12.95 -7.25
CA PRO A 126 2.77 13.13 -8.00
C PRO A 126 3.38 14.52 -7.85
N ARG A 127 2.55 15.57 -7.76
CA ARG A 127 3.03 16.95 -7.53
C ARG A 127 3.55 17.17 -6.12
N ALA A 128 2.88 16.61 -5.12
CA ALA A 128 3.30 16.71 -3.73
C ALA A 128 4.64 15.98 -3.49
N ARG A 129 4.87 14.87 -4.20
CA ARG A 129 6.14 14.12 -4.18
C ARG A 129 7.35 14.96 -4.59
N LEU A 130 7.18 15.98 -5.43
CA LEU A 130 8.26 16.89 -5.84
C LEU A 130 8.67 17.90 -4.75
N LEU A 131 7.87 18.03 -3.69
CA LEU A 131 8.14 18.93 -2.56
C LEU A 131 8.94 18.22 -1.44
N LEU A 132 9.21 16.93 -1.61
CA LEU A 132 10.03 16.14 -0.71
C LEU A 132 11.41 15.92 -1.33
N GLU A 133 12.42 15.95 -0.47
CA GLU A 133 13.76 15.53 -0.83
C GLU A 133 13.80 14.01 -1.08
N ILE A 134 14.75 13.54 -1.88
CA ILE A 134 14.85 12.10 -2.23
C ILE A 134 14.89 11.19 -0.98
N HIS A 135 15.59 11.62 0.07
CA HIS A 135 15.66 10.86 1.31
C HIS A 135 14.33 10.80 2.06
N GLU A 136 13.54 11.86 2.01
CA GLU A 136 12.20 11.94 2.63
C GLU A 136 11.19 11.08 1.85
N ILE A 137 11.31 11.00 0.53
CA ILE A 137 10.51 10.08 -0.30
C ILE A 137 10.81 8.62 0.08
N ARG A 138 12.07 8.27 0.31
CA ARG A 138 12.43 6.91 0.76
C ARG A 138 11.90 6.62 2.16
N GLU A 139 11.94 7.60 3.06
CA GLU A 139 11.31 7.49 4.38
C GLU A 139 9.80 7.29 4.26
N TRP A 140 9.12 8.06 3.40
CA TRP A 140 7.69 7.88 3.11
C TRP A 140 7.38 6.45 2.67
N ASP A 141 8.06 5.96 1.63
CA ASP A 141 7.83 4.62 1.09
C ASP A 141 8.06 3.54 2.15
N ARG A 142 9.06 3.72 3.04
CA ARG A 142 9.33 2.81 4.16
C ARG A 142 8.18 2.79 5.17
N HIS A 143 7.81 3.95 5.71
CA HIS A 143 6.77 4.06 6.73
C HIS A 143 5.40 3.60 6.19
N GLN A 144 5.11 3.89 4.92
CA GLN A 144 3.88 3.46 4.26
C GLN A 144 3.80 1.93 4.13
N ARG A 145 4.89 1.27 3.73
CA ARG A 145 4.96 -0.19 3.66
C ARG A 145 4.81 -0.82 5.04
N GLN A 146 5.50 -0.27 6.04
CA GLN A 146 5.44 -0.77 7.42
C GLN A 146 4.03 -0.63 8.01
N PHE A 147 3.40 0.53 7.83
CA PHE A 147 2.02 0.75 8.27
C PHE A 147 1.04 -0.20 7.57
N THR A 148 1.17 -0.40 6.26
CA THR A 148 0.32 -1.34 5.50
C THR A 148 0.45 -2.77 6.02
N LEU A 149 1.69 -3.21 6.28
CA LEU A 149 2.01 -4.51 6.86
C LEU A 149 1.34 -4.68 8.24
N GLN A 150 1.48 -3.70 9.13
CA GLN A 150 0.87 -3.73 10.47
C GLN A 150 -0.67 -3.76 10.39
N ARG A 151 -1.26 -2.98 9.48
CA ARG A 151 -2.72 -2.94 9.29
C ARG A 151 -3.27 -4.26 8.75
N GLN A 152 -2.54 -4.93 7.86
CA GLN A 152 -2.89 -6.28 7.39
C GLN A 152 -2.79 -7.31 8.52
N ALA A 153 -1.73 -7.26 9.33
CA ALA A 153 -1.59 -8.14 10.50
C ALA A 153 -2.70 -7.90 11.53
N GLU A 154 -3.11 -6.64 11.72
CA GLU A 154 -4.21 -6.24 12.60
C GLU A 154 -5.55 -6.83 12.11
N CYS A 155 -5.84 -6.70 10.81
CA CYS A 155 -7.01 -7.32 10.19
C CYS A 155 -7.02 -8.84 10.35
N LEU A 156 -5.86 -9.50 10.20
CA LEU A 156 -5.70 -10.94 10.45
C LEU A 156 -5.99 -11.28 11.92
N ALA A 157 -5.44 -10.51 12.86
CA ALA A 157 -5.66 -10.71 14.28
C ALA A 157 -7.15 -10.63 14.63
N ARG A 158 -7.87 -9.62 14.10
CA ARG A 158 -9.32 -9.50 14.26
C ARG A 158 -10.08 -10.69 13.64
N ALA A 159 -9.71 -11.11 12.43
CA ALA A 159 -10.33 -12.25 11.76
C ALA A 159 -10.15 -13.57 12.51
N LEU A 160 -9.05 -13.69 13.26
CA LEU A 160 -8.73 -14.84 14.12
C LEU A 160 -9.29 -14.71 15.55
N GLY A 161 -9.98 -13.60 15.87
CA GLY A 161 -10.47 -13.34 17.24
C GLY A 161 -9.37 -13.02 18.26
N ARG A 162 -8.14 -12.72 17.81
CA ARG A 162 -6.99 -12.38 18.67
C ARG A 162 -7.02 -10.90 19.05
N VAL A 163 -7.95 -10.53 19.94
CA VAL A 163 -8.22 -9.13 20.32
C VAL A 163 -6.98 -8.43 20.87
N GLU A 164 -6.26 -9.06 21.79
CA GLU A 164 -5.06 -8.48 22.40
C GLU A 164 -3.96 -8.19 21.38
N ALA A 165 -3.70 -9.10 20.44
CA ALA A 165 -2.72 -8.90 19.38
C ALA A 165 -3.14 -7.77 18.43
N ALA A 166 -4.43 -7.66 18.12
CA ALA A 166 -4.96 -6.55 17.33
C ALA A 166 -4.75 -5.21 18.06
N GLU A 167 -5.02 -5.15 19.37
CA GLU A 167 -4.79 -3.93 20.17
C GLU A 167 -3.31 -3.55 20.24
N GLN A 168 -2.42 -4.53 20.44
CA GLN A 168 -0.98 -4.29 20.41
C GLN A 168 -0.55 -3.71 19.06
N LEU A 169 -1.02 -4.27 17.94
CA LEU A 169 -0.73 -3.73 16.61
C LEU A 169 -1.26 -2.30 16.43
N CYS A 170 -2.45 -2.00 16.96
CA CYS A 170 -3.01 -0.65 16.96
C CYS A 170 -2.13 0.38 17.67
N HIS A 171 -1.45 -0.01 18.75
CA HIS A 171 -0.47 0.83 19.44
C HIS A 171 0.82 1.00 18.63
N VAL A 172 1.32 -0.08 18.02
CA VAL A 172 2.58 -0.08 17.25
C VAL A 172 2.43 0.68 15.92
N MET A 173 1.22 0.82 15.37
CA MET A 173 0.95 1.61 14.16
C MET A 173 1.06 3.13 14.37
N ALA A 174 0.82 3.63 15.59
CA ALA A 174 0.79 5.07 15.87
C ALA A 174 2.06 5.84 15.44
N PRO A 175 3.30 5.39 15.75
CA PRO A 175 4.51 6.08 15.31
C PRO A 175 4.67 6.11 13.79
N GLU A 176 4.35 5.03 13.08
CA GLU A 176 4.45 4.99 11.61
C GLU A 176 3.50 6.00 10.96
N VAL A 177 2.29 6.11 11.50
CA VAL A 177 1.31 7.10 11.06
C VAL A 177 1.78 8.52 11.34
N LEU A 178 2.35 8.78 12.53
CA LEU A 178 2.89 10.10 12.87
C LEU A 178 4.01 10.52 11.90
N GLU A 179 4.89 9.59 11.53
CA GLU A 179 5.95 9.84 10.56
C GLU A 179 5.36 10.19 9.18
N LEU A 180 4.36 9.44 8.71
CA LEU A 180 3.66 9.73 7.45
C LEU A 180 2.96 11.09 7.46
N ILE A 181 2.25 11.43 8.55
CA ILE A 181 1.61 12.74 8.70
C ILE A 181 2.67 13.84 8.68
N SER A 182 3.76 13.68 9.43
CA SER A 182 4.82 14.69 9.49
C SER A 182 5.43 14.97 8.12
N LEU A 183 5.70 13.92 7.32
CA LEU A 183 6.13 14.05 5.93
C LEU A 183 5.09 14.76 5.06
N GLN A 184 3.80 14.44 5.27
CA GLN A 184 2.72 15.06 4.53
C GLN A 184 2.60 16.57 4.80
N VAL A 185 2.87 17.00 6.03
CA VAL A 185 2.90 18.43 6.38
C VAL A 185 4.10 19.13 5.75
N MET A 186 5.28 18.47 5.69
CA MET A 186 6.49 19.03 5.06
C MET A 186 6.30 19.37 3.57
N MET A 187 5.29 18.81 2.91
CA MET A 187 4.91 19.13 1.53
C MET A 187 4.14 20.45 1.39
N GLY A 188 3.98 21.25 2.44
CA GLY A 188 3.40 22.60 2.32
C GLY A 188 1.90 22.63 2.03
N SER A 189 1.16 21.57 2.36
CA SER A 189 -0.29 21.47 2.15
C SER A 189 -1.11 22.35 3.11
N GLY A 190 -0.63 23.52 3.55
CA GLY A 190 -1.07 24.26 4.75
C GLY A 190 -2.59 24.47 4.98
N LYS A 191 -3.43 24.51 3.94
CA LYS A 191 -4.91 24.55 4.08
C LYS A 191 -5.60 23.20 3.82
N ALA A 192 -5.05 22.37 2.94
CA ALA A 192 -5.53 21.00 2.69
C ALA A 192 -5.12 20.03 3.82
N SER A 193 -4.05 20.35 4.55
CA SER A 193 -3.46 19.54 5.61
C SER A 193 -4.37 19.38 6.81
N ARG A 194 -5.12 20.42 7.21
CA ARG A 194 -6.06 20.31 8.35
C ARG A 194 -7.26 19.43 8.01
N LEU A 195 -7.78 19.53 6.78
CA LEU A 195 -8.87 18.68 6.32
C LEU A 195 -8.40 17.24 6.09
N GLN A 196 -7.18 17.06 5.56
CA GLN A 196 -6.55 15.76 5.44
C GLN A 196 -6.25 15.15 6.80
N GLU A 197 -5.80 15.92 7.79
CA GLU A 197 -5.57 15.42 9.15
C GLU A 197 -6.86 14.92 9.80
N VAL A 198 -7.95 15.69 9.70
CA VAL A 198 -9.27 15.26 10.21
C VAL A 198 -9.76 14.02 9.46
N ARG A 199 -9.58 13.97 8.14
CA ARG A 199 -9.94 12.81 7.31
C ARG A 199 -9.11 11.58 7.67
N LEU A 200 -7.81 11.73 7.83
CA LEU A 200 -6.89 10.67 8.22
C LEU A 200 -7.25 10.17 9.62
N ARG A 201 -7.52 11.04 10.60
CA ARG A 201 -8.00 10.61 11.92
C ARG A 201 -9.29 9.79 11.85
N LYS A 202 -10.20 10.13 10.91
CA LYS A 202 -11.43 9.36 10.69
C LYS A 202 -11.17 8.02 9.99
N GLU A 203 -10.29 7.98 8.99
CA GLU A 203 -9.91 6.76 8.27
C GLU A 203 -9.02 5.83 9.11
N LEU A 204 -8.32 6.39 10.11
CA LEU A 204 -7.45 5.71 11.07
C LEU A 204 -8.12 5.49 12.42
N SER A 205 -9.45 5.34 12.44
CA SER A 205 -10.23 5.08 13.66
C SER A 205 -9.79 3.86 14.46
N GLY A 206 -8.95 2.98 13.88
CA GLY A 206 -8.33 1.85 14.58
C GLY A 206 -7.02 2.16 15.31
N VAL A 207 -6.37 3.30 15.08
CA VAL A 207 -5.08 3.64 15.70
C VAL A 207 -5.32 4.28 17.07
N ARG A 208 -4.66 3.74 18.11
CA ARG A 208 -4.71 4.32 19.46
C ARG A 208 -3.62 5.39 19.60
N TRP A 209 -4.06 6.64 19.68
CA TRP A 209 -3.18 7.79 19.78
C TRP A 209 -2.74 8.08 21.22
N SER A 210 -1.49 8.49 21.38
CA SER A 210 -0.99 9.10 22.63
C SER A 210 -1.73 10.42 22.91
N PRO A 211 -2.01 10.77 24.17
CA PRO A 211 -2.56 12.09 24.51
C PRO A 211 -1.63 13.23 24.07
N ASN A 212 -0.34 12.95 23.90
CA ASN A 212 0.68 13.91 23.49
C ASN A 212 0.94 13.93 21.98
N VAL A 213 0.07 13.33 21.16
CA VAL A 213 0.24 13.19 19.70
C VAL A 213 0.60 14.50 18.99
N ASN A 214 0.01 15.63 19.40
CA ASN A 214 0.28 16.93 18.76
C ASN A 214 1.67 17.48 19.14
N GLU A 215 2.14 17.21 20.36
CA GLU A 215 3.49 17.56 20.79
C GLU A 215 4.52 16.70 20.06
N GLU A 216 4.30 15.38 20.02
CA GLU A 216 5.14 14.42 19.29
C GLU A 216 5.25 14.79 17.81
N LEU A 217 4.13 15.11 17.17
CA LEU A 217 4.11 15.56 15.77
C LEU A 217 4.89 16.87 15.58
N ARG A 218 4.74 17.84 16.48
CA ARG A 218 5.49 19.11 16.41
C ARG A 218 6.99 18.88 16.52
N GLN A 219 7.41 18.04 17.46
CA GLN A 219 8.82 17.68 17.64
C GLN A 219 9.38 16.96 16.41
N LEU A 220 8.61 16.04 15.81
CA LEU A 220 8.98 15.39 14.56
C LEU A 220 9.14 16.40 13.41
N MET A 221 8.20 17.34 13.26
CA MET A 221 8.27 18.37 12.23
C MET A 221 9.48 19.30 12.41
N GLU A 222 9.77 19.73 13.63
CA GLU A 222 10.95 20.55 13.94
C GLU A 222 12.24 19.79 13.61
N LYS A 223 12.34 18.53 14.05
CA LYS A 223 13.47 17.65 13.75
C LYS A 223 13.67 17.44 12.24
N ARG A 224 12.59 17.28 11.48
CA ARG A 224 12.63 17.16 10.01
C ARG A 224 13.11 18.47 9.37
N SER A 225 12.60 19.60 9.81
CA SER A 225 13.02 20.93 9.34
C SER A 225 14.51 21.18 9.60
N GLN A 226 15.00 20.80 10.78
CA GLN A 226 16.43 20.83 11.11
C GLN A 226 17.26 19.91 10.22
N ARG A 227 16.84 18.65 10.03
CA ARG A 227 17.53 17.70 9.14
C ARG A 227 17.62 18.21 7.71
N ARG A 228 16.53 18.79 7.20
CA ARG A 228 16.49 19.38 5.85
C ARG A 228 17.47 20.54 5.74
N ARG A 229 17.51 21.47 6.70
CA ARG A 229 18.51 22.57 6.75
C ARG A 229 19.95 22.04 6.72
N MET A 230 20.26 21.06 7.58
CA MET A 230 21.59 20.44 7.64
C MET A 230 21.96 19.72 6.34
N TRP A 231 20.98 19.06 5.71
CA TRP A 231 21.19 18.38 4.43
C TRP A 231 21.51 19.40 3.32
N TRP A 232 20.74 20.49 3.23
CA TRP A 232 21.00 21.58 2.29
C TRP A 232 22.37 22.22 2.50
N GLN A 233 22.76 22.47 3.74
CA GLN A 233 24.08 23.00 4.05
C GLN A 233 25.20 22.06 3.55
N ARG A 234 25.08 20.75 3.82
CA ARG A 234 26.05 19.77 3.32
C ARG A 234 26.11 19.70 1.80
N GLN A 235 24.97 19.81 1.11
CA GLN A 235 24.94 19.84 -0.36
C GLN A 235 25.61 21.10 -0.90
N HIS A 236 25.33 22.25 -0.30
CA HIS A 236 25.97 23.51 -0.66
C HIS A 236 27.49 23.45 -0.49
N ASP A 237 27.96 22.99 0.66
CA ASP A 237 29.40 22.87 0.95
C ASP A 237 30.09 21.89 -0.02
N TYR A 238 29.43 20.79 -0.36
CA TYR A 238 29.94 19.83 -1.35
C TYR A 238 30.07 20.45 -2.74
N LEU A 239 29.06 21.23 -3.18
CA LEU A 239 29.09 21.90 -4.47
C LEU A 239 30.17 22.99 -4.52
N LEU A 240 30.37 23.75 -3.43
CA LEU A 240 31.45 24.73 -3.35
C LEU A 240 32.83 24.07 -3.46
N GLN A 241 33.05 22.97 -2.74
CA GLN A 241 34.31 22.21 -2.84
C GLN A 241 34.56 21.65 -4.25
N ASP A 242 33.50 21.23 -4.96
CA ASP A 242 33.63 20.76 -6.34
C ASP A 242 33.98 21.90 -7.31
N LEU A 243 33.45 23.11 -7.08
CA LEU A 243 33.78 24.28 -7.88
C LEU A 243 35.23 24.73 -7.68
N GLU A 244 35.70 24.78 -6.42
CA GLU A 244 37.09 25.11 -6.09
C GLU A 244 38.08 24.13 -6.72
N ARG A 245 37.80 22.82 -6.64
CA ARG A 245 38.61 21.80 -7.30
C ARG A 245 38.66 21.97 -8.82
N ARG A 246 37.54 22.33 -9.45
CA ARG A 246 37.49 22.55 -10.90
C ARG A 246 38.24 23.82 -11.32
N SER A 247 38.25 24.88 -10.50
CA SER A 247 39.07 26.07 -10.78
C SER A 247 40.55 25.75 -10.71
N ASP A 248 40.98 24.95 -9.74
CA ASP A 248 42.39 24.55 -9.60
C ASP A 248 42.86 23.71 -10.80
N ILE A 249 42.03 22.76 -11.26
CA ILE A 249 42.33 21.95 -12.45
C ILE A 249 42.48 22.85 -13.68
N ARG A 250 41.57 23.81 -13.89
CA ARG A 250 41.65 24.73 -15.03
C ARG A 250 42.88 25.65 -14.97
N ALA A 251 43.30 26.09 -13.77
CA ALA A 251 44.50 26.91 -13.62
C ALA A 251 45.78 26.12 -14.00
N LEU A 252 45.81 24.82 -13.70
CA LEU A 252 46.90 23.92 -14.06
C LEU A 252 46.95 23.61 -15.57
N GLU A 253 45.81 23.60 -16.28
CA GLU A 253 45.77 23.36 -17.74
C GLU A 253 46.23 24.58 -18.57
N VAL A 254 46.20 25.78 -17.99
CA VAL A 254 46.58 27.03 -18.66
C VAL A 254 48.05 27.40 -18.43
N SER A 255 48.72 26.74 -17.49
CA SER A 255 50.14 26.94 -17.15
C SER A 255 51.05 25.97 -17.89
#